data_AF-A0A7K0MSA5-F1
#
_entry.id   AF-A0A7K0MSA5-F1
#
_cell.length_a   1.000
_cell.length_b   1.000
_cell.length_c   1.000
_cell.angle_alpha   90.00
_cell.angle_beta   90.00
_cell.angle_gamma   90.00
#
_symmetry.space_group_name_H-M   'P 1'
#
loop_
_entity.id
_entity.type
_entity.pdbx_description
1 polymer ?
#
loop_
_entity_poly.entity_id
_entity_poly.type
_entity_poly.pdbx_seq_one_letter_code
_entity_poly.pdbx_strand_id
1 'polypeptide(L)'
;METGPSAVSVSASIPAPLGLGQLHDHRVNPYAYITSIISGSTLRKDEKDRFGEVFTPLTIISDMLDKLPPSVWTDPNKKWLDPAAGFGNFPMLVYARLMTGLVTHPDYIDKDPAERSEHIIRRMLYMVEYNPESCARIREIFGESANLLCSSFLDPFDPTTFADGTPLQFDVIVGNPPFNADQTHEGKKGGGSNLWPKFVEKSLRNKERTLLREEGYILFVHPALWRKPPSDRSAVSTLFNKMTHENHMLYLEIHSKPDGKRDFGVQTRYDFYLIQKRQPIPGSDFTIVKDQEGYIHQLDLSLWRFFLPNHSFELIQPLLTEQEQDYVIFSRSQFGSDKKTQVQSTEDETHKFQLIHSTPIDGPRIYWSSTRDDQPIAPMFGVPKVIFGESGINDVILDQEGKYGMTQGAIGLKIPNPIDGEGPLMKQSLESAVFNRILDAMSFSNFRIDWRMFLYFRPDFYKDILDNAKFQRTGRGKNRKAVSI
;
A
#
# COMPACT_ATOMS: atom_id res chain seq x y z
N MET A 1 -15.00 -55.10 -47.58
CA MET A 1 -14.91 -55.82 -46.30
C MET A 1 -13.50 -55.62 -45.81
N GLU A 2 -13.27 -54.66 -44.92
CA GLU A 2 -12.01 -54.57 -44.20
C GLU A 2 -12.31 -53.97 -42.83
N THR A 3 -11.92 -54.75 -41.84
CA THR A 3 -12.16 -54.62 -40.41
C THR A 3 -11.16 -53.64 -39.81
N GLY A 4 -11.63 -52.53 -39.24
CA GLY A 4 -10.83 -51.65 -38.38
C GLY A 4 -10.72 -52.23 -36.96
N PRO A 5 -9.58 -52.07 -36.25
CA PRO A 5 -9.40 -52.65 -34.93
C PRO A 5 -10.23 -51.90 -33.88
N SER A 6 -10.82 -52.69 -33.00
CA SER A 6 -11.62 -52.30 -31.84
C SER A 6 -10.76 -51.51 -30.84
N ALA A 7 -11.07 -50.23 -30.64
CA ALA A 7 -10.50 -49.47 -29.53
C ALA A 7 -11.15 -49.94 -28.23
N VAL A 8 -10.36 -50.66 -27.42
CA VAL A 8 -10.70 -50.98 -26.04
C VAL A 8 -10.69 -49.68 -25.23
N SER A 9 -11.88 -49.18 -24.87
CA SER A 9 -12.03 -48.10 -23.92
C SER A 9 -11.71 -48.63 -22.51
N VAL A 10 -10.48 -48.43 -22.04
CA VAL A 10 -10.18 -48.54 -20.61
C VAL A 10 -10.70 -47.25 -19.97
N SER A 11 -11.93 -47.30 -19.45
CA SER A 11 -12.42 -46.28 -18.53
C SER A 11 -11.62 -46.39 -17.23
N ALA A 12 -10.53 -45.63 -17.11
CA ALA A 12 -9.97 -45.33 -15.81
C ALA A 12 -10.97 -44.44 -15.08
N SER A 13 -11.82 -45.05 -14.26
CA SER A 13 -12.68 -44.35 -13.33
C SER A 13 -11.83 -43.43 -12.46
N ILE A 14 -12.06 -42.12 -12.56
CA ILE A 14 -11.54 -41.15 -11.61
C ILE A 14 -12.05 -41.59 -10.23
N PRO A 15 -11.18 -41.80 -9.22
CA PRO A 15 -11.65 -42.16 -7.89
C PRO A 15 -12.53 -41.03 -7.36
N ALA A 16 -13.65 -41.39 -6.75
CA ALA A 16 -14.52 -40.44 -6.07
C ALA A 16 -13.74 -39.60 -5.06
N PRO A 17 -14.08 -38.31 -4.88
CA PRO A 17 -13.43 -37.47 -3.88
C PRO A 17 -13.57 -38.12 -2.50
N LEU A 18 -12.44 -38.48 -1.89
CA LEU A 18 -12.39 -38.98 -0.52
C LEU A 18 -12.78 -37.85 0.44
N GLY A 19 -13.54 -38.19 1.49
CA GLY A 19 -14.25 -37.24 2.36
C GLY A 19 -13.37 -36.36 3.25
N LEU A 20 -13.97 -35.23 3.65
CA LEU A 20 -13.50 -34.08 4.43
C LEU A 20 -12.98 -34.35 5.86
N GLY A 21 -12.09 -35.32 6.07
CA GLY A 21 -11.47 -35.52 7.38
C GLY A 21 -10.31 -36.50 7.39
N GLN A 22 -9.10 -36.09 6.97
CA GLN A 22 -7.92 -36.96 6.96
C GLN A 22 -6.57 -36.25 7.23
N LEU A 23 -6.49 -35.32 8.20
CA LEU A 23 -5.19 -34.99 8.83
C LEU A 23 -4.87 -35.85 10.05
N HIS A 24 -5.86 -36.60 10.54
CA HIS A 24 -5.69 -37.59 11.61
C HIS A 24 -5.49 -39.02 11.09
N ASP A 25 -5.50 -39.26 9.78
CA ASP A 25 -5.03 -40.54 9.24
C ASP A 25 -3.51 -40.48 9.13
N HIS A 26 -2.82 -41.26 9.95
CA HIS A 26 -1.37 -41.43 9.99
C HIS A 26 -0.76 -41.87 8.63
N ARG A 27 -1.59 -42.13 7.61
CA ARG A 27 -1.21 -42.52 6.26
C ARG A 27 -1.18 -41.38 5.24
N VAL A 28 -1.68 -40.19 5.55
CA VAL A 28 -1.68 -39.05 4.61
C VAL A 28 -0.65 -38.02 5.06
N ASN A 29 0.43 -37.89 4.28
CA ASN A 29 1.44 -36.86 4.50
C ASN A 29 0.78 -35.46 4.40
N PRO A 30 0.71 -34.67 5.49
CA PRO A 30 0.09 -33.34 5.48
C PRO A 30 0.68 -32.41 4.42
N TYR A 31 1.97 -32.57 4.12
CA TYR A 31 2.65 -31.87 3.03
C TYR A 31 2.08 -32.21 1.65
N ALA A 32 1.80 -33.49 1.38
CA ALA A 32 1.22 -33.93 0.11
C ALA A 32 -0.24 -33.45 -0.04
N TYR A 33 -1.00 -33.45 1.06
CA TYR A 33 -2.38 -32.96 1.09
C TYR A 33 -2.47 -31.44 0.90
N ILE A 34 -1.65 -30.66 1.62
CA ILE A 34 -1.58 -29.20 1.47
C ILE A 34 -1.12 -28.82 0.06
N THR A 35 -0.14 -29.55 -0.50
CA THR A 35 0.29 -29.38 -1.90
C THR A 35 -0.86 -29.65 -2.87
N SER A 36 -1.68 -30.67 -2.62
CA SER A 36 -2.85 -30.99 -3.46
C SER A 36 -3.95 -29.91 -3.41
N ILE A 37 -4.18 -29.29 -2.24
CA ILE A 37 -5.12 -28.17 -2.06
C ILE A 37 -4.62 -26.92 -2.78
N ILE A 38 -3.32 -26.63 -2.67
CA ILE A 38 -2.65 -25.51 -3.34
C ILE A 38 -2.84 -25.58 -4.86
N SER A 39 -2.78 -26.78 -5.45
CA SER A 39 -2.99 -26.99 -6.88
C SER A 39 -4.46 -26.95 -7.35
N GLY A 40 -5.44 -26.96 -6.44
CA GLY A 40 -6.87 -27.16 -6.77
C GLY A 40 -7.83 -26.00 -6.46
N SER A 41 -7.38 -24.90 -5.87
CA SER A 41 -8.28 -23.85 -5.37
C SER A 41 -8.60 -22.76 -6.41
N THR A 42 -9.86 -22.72 -6.86
CA THR A 42 -10.45 -21.66 -7.69
C THR A 42 -11.22 -20.63 -6.85
N LEU A 43 -11.02 -19.34 -7.14
CA LEU A 43 -11.63 -18.16 -6.51
C LEU A 43 -13.17 -18.18 -6.49
N ARG A 44 -13.79 -17.87 -5.35
CA ARG A 44 -15.24 -17.58 -5.23
C ARG A 44 -15.48 -16.10 -4.94
N LYS A 45 -16.53 -15.54 -5.53
CA LYS A 45 -16.75 -14.09 -5.66
C LYS A 45 -17.52 -13.48 -4.48
N ASP A 46 -18.26 -14.28 -3.72
CA ASP A 46 -19.27 -13.81 -2.76
C ASP A 46 -18.69 -13.42 -1.39
N GLU A 47 -17.56 -14.00 -0.98
CA GLU A 47 -16.90 -13.75 0.32
C GLU A 47 -16.20 -12.37 0.36
N LYS A 48 -15.68 -11.92 -0.80
CA LYS A 48 -15.01 -10.63 -0.98
C LYS A 48 -15.91 -9.43 -0.66
N ASP A 49 -17.19 -9.51 -1.01
CA ASP A 49 -18.14 -8.41 -0.86
C ASP A 49 -18.73 -8.32 0.56
N ARG A 50 -18.69 -9.41 1.36
CA ARG A 50 -19.22 -9.45 2.73
C ARG A 50 -18.20 -9.24 3.84
N PHE A 51 -16.96 -9.69 3.67
CA PHE A 51 -15.93 -9.65 4.73
C PHE A 51 -14.69 -8.84 4.36
N GLY A 52 -14.67 -8.23 3.16
CA GLY A 52 -13.49 -7.55 2.62
C GLY A 52 -12.30 -8.49 2.37
N GLU A 53 -12.52 -9.81 2.38
CA GLU A 53 -11.51 -10.84 2.17
C GLU A 53 -11.00 -10.76 0.73
N VAL A 54 -9.71 -10.49 0.59
CA VAL A 54 -9.02 -10.52 -0.71
C VAL A 54 -8.13 -11.75 -0.70
N PHE A 55 -8.48 -12.74 -1.53
CA PHE A 55 -7.65 -13.92 -1.72
C PHE A 55 -6.27 -13.51 -2.25
N THR A 56 -5.23 -13.78 -1.47
CA THR A 56 -3.85 -13.50 -1.88
C THR A 56 -3.32 -14.69 -2.68
N PRO A 57 -2.93 -14.48 -3.96
CA PRO A 57 -2.36 -15.55 -4.78
C PRO A 57 -1.14 -16.19 -4.11
N LEU A 58 -1.03 -17.51 -4.19
CA LEU A 58 0.07 -18.27 -3.58
C LEU A 58 1.44 -17.90 -4.15
N THR A 59 1.51 -17.50 -5.42
CA THR A 59 2.74 -17.00 -6.05
C THR A 59 3.22 -15.72 -5.36
N ILE A 60 2.32 -14.77 -5.09
CA ILE A 60 2.64 -13.53 -4.37
C ILE A 60 3.07 -13.84 -2.93
N ILE A 61 2.36 -14.74 -2.24
CA ILE A 61 2.77 -15.15 -0.89
C ILE A 61 4.17 -15.78 -0.92
N SER A 62 4.47 -16.63 -1.90
CA SER A 62 5.81 -17.21 -2.04
C SER A 62 6.87 -16.13 -2.24
N ASP A 63 6.64 -15.18 -3.15
CA ASP A 63 7.57 -14.08 -3.42
C ASP A 63 7.80 -13.20 -2.17
N MET A 64 6.75 -12.98 -1.38
CA MET A 64 6.82 -12.29 -0.09
C MET A 64 7.68 -13.08 0.91
N LEU A 65 7.40 -14.37 1.09
CA LEU A 65 8.12 -15.22 2.04
C LEU A 65 9.60 -15.40 1.69
N ASP A 66 9.97 -15.27 0.41
CA ASP A 66 11.37 -15.29 -0.06
C ASP A 66 12.18 -14.08 0.40
N LYS A 67 11.53 -13.02 0.90
CA LYS A 67 12.23 -11.85 1.45
C LYS A 67 12.67 -12.04 2.90
N LEU A 68 12.09 -13.00 3.62
CA LEU A 68 12.46 -13.28 5.01
C LEU A 68 13.87 -13.88 5.09
N PRO A 69 14.65 -13.56 6.15
CA PRO A 69 15.99 -14.09 6.30
C PRO A 69 15.97 -15.62 6.47
N PRO A 70 16.90 -16.39 5.86
CA PRO A 70 16.86 -17.85 5.87
C PRO A 70 16.78 -18.48 7.27
N SER A 71 17.36 -17.83 8.29
CA SER A 71 17.38 -18.31 9.67
C SER A 71 16.00 -18.51 10.29
N VAL A 72 14.96 -17.82 9.82
CA VAL A 72 13.60 -17.98 10.38
C VAL A 72 13.01 -19.36 10.07
N TRP A 73 13.52 -20.04 9.04
CA TRP A 73 13.01 -21.33 8.58
C TRP A 73 13.65 -22.53 9.28
N THR A 74 14.77 -22.32 9.97
CA THR A 74 15.57 -23.38 10.58
C THR A 74 15.54 -23.37 12.12
N ASP A 75 14.95 -22.34 12.74
CA ASP A 75 14.85 -22.23 14.20
C ASP A 75 13.46 -22.71 14.69
N PRO A 76 13.38 -23.85 15.41
CA PRO A 76 12.11 -24.44 15.85
C PRO A 76 11.43 -23.67 16.99
N ASN A 77 12.08 -22.63 17.54
CA ASN A 77 11.53 -21.80 18.61
C ASN A 77 10.80 -20.55 18.09
N LYS A 78 10.87 -20.29 16.77
CA LYS A 78 10.22 -19.14 16.14
C LYS A 78 8.71 -19.29 16.15
N LYS A 79 8.02 -18.24 16.59
CA LYS A 79 6.58 -18.12 16.60
C LYS A 79 6.10 -17.20 15.48
N TRP A 80 5.12 -17.69 14.74
CA TRP A 80 4.55 -17.07 13.57
C TRP A 80 3.10 -16.70 13.85
N LEU A 81 2.71 -15.49 13.48
CA LEU A 81 1.32 -15.04 13.54
C LEU A 81 0.84 -14.65 12.15
N ASP A 82 -0.33 -15.14 11.78
CA ASP A 82 -1.19 -14.48 10.80
C ASP A 82 -2.39 -13.84 11.53
N PRO A 83 -2.49 -12.50 11.59
CA PRO A 83 -3.55 -11.82 12.32
C PRO A 83 -4.88 -11.76 11.55
N ALA A 84 -4.90 -12.14 10.27
CA ALA A 84 -6.08 -12.17 9.41
C ALA A 84 -5.95 -13.34 8.44
N ALA A 85 -6.03 -14.55 8.97
CA ALA A 85 -5.59 -15.76 8.29
C ALA A 85 -6.40 -16.11 7.03
N GLY A 86 -7.63 -15.60 6.90
CA GLY A 86 -8.57 -15.95 5.85
C GLY A 86 -8.68 -17.47 5.75
N PHE A 87 -8.44 -18.01 4.56
CA PHE A 87 -8.43 -19.46 4.34
C PHE A 87 -7.12 -20.19 4.71
N GLY A 88 -6.20 -19.51 5.38
CA GLY A 88 -4.95 -20.09 5.85
C GLY A 88 -3.83 -20.15 4.81
N ASN A 89 -3.93 -19.40 3.70
CA ASN A 89 -2.94 -19.46 2.60
C ASN A 89 -1.50 -19.13 3.07
N PHE A 90 -1.32 -18.08 3.89
CA PHE A 90 -0.02 -17.74 4.47
C PHE A 90 0.45 -18.84 5.44
N PRO A 91 -0.33 -19.25 6.47
CA PRO A 91 0.02 -20.37 7.34
C PRO A 91 0.38 -21.66 6.60
N MET A 92 -0.32 -22.00 5.51
CA MET A 92 -0.05 -23.20 4.71
C MET A 92 1.35 -23.16 4.06
N LEU A 93 1.73 -22.03 3.46
CA LEU A 93 3.05 -21.88 2.85
C LEU A 93 4.17 -21.76 3.89
N VAL A 94 3.91 -21.09 5.02
CA VAL A 94 4.84 -21.07 6.16
C VAL A 94 5.04 -22.48 6.70
N TYR A 95 3.97 -23.25 6.92
CA TYR A 95 4.03 -24.65 7.35
C TYR A 95 4.90 -25.50 6.40
N ALA A 96 4.67 -25.41 5.09
CA ALA A 96 5.43 -26.18 4.10
C ALA A 96 6.93 -25.85 4.12
N ARG A 97 7.27 -24.56 4.27
CA ARG A 97 8.67 -24.12 4.38
C ARG A 97 9.31 -24.57 5.70
N LEU A 98 8.60 -24.49 6.82
CA LEU A 98 9.10 -24.99 8.12
C LEU A 98 9.28 -26.50 8.14
N MET A 99 8.36 -27.26 7.52
CA MET A 99 8.48 -28.71 7.37
C MET A 99 9.75 -29.13 6.63
N THR A 100 10.23 -28.27 5.73
CA THR A 100 11.48 -28.45 4.96
C THR A 100 12.69 -27.93 5.73
N GLY A 101 12.63 -26.69 6.24
CA GLY A 101 13.76 -26.02 6.88
C GLY A 101 14.19 -26.66 8.21
N LEU A 102 13.26 -27.29 8.93
CA LEU A 102 13.56 -27.96 10.19
C LEU A 102 14.08 -29.39 10.01
N VAL A 103 14.10 -29.95 8.79
CA VAL A 103 14.62 -31.32 8.54
C VAL A 103 16.06 -31.47 9.00
N THR A 104 16.87 -30.43 8.83
CA THR A 104 18.30 -30.47 9.18
C THR A 104 18.58 -30.06 10.62
N HIS A 105 17.56 -29.69 11.39
CA HIS A 105 17.75 -29.29 12.79
C HIS A 105 18.04 -30.52 13.66
N PRO A 106 19.00 -30.48 14.60
CA PRO A 106 19.38 -31.64 15.42
C PRO A 106 18.21 -32.32 16.13
N ASP A 107 17.24 -31.54 16.60
CA ASP A 107 16.05 -32.09 17.28
C ASP A 107 15.10 -32.88 16.37
N TYR A 108 15.20 -32.75 15.04
CA TYR A 108 14.26 -33.33 14.07
C TYR A 108 14.90 -34.17 12.96
N ILE A 109 16.22 -34.23 12.86
CA ILE A 109 16.92 -34.93 11.78
C ILE A 109 16.64 -36.44 11.76
N ASP A 110 16.50 -37.04 12.95
CA ASP A 110 16.20 -38.47 13.13
C ASP A 110 14.76 -38.73 13.60
N LYS A 111 13.87 -37.73 13.49
CA LYS A 111 12.48 -37.82 13.96
C LYS A 111 11.48 -38.10 12.84
N ASP A 112 10.39 -38.76 13.21
CA ASP A 112 9.21 -38.91 12.35
C ASP A 112 8.72 -37.51 11.88
N PRO A 113 8.52 -37.30 10.57
CA PRO A 113 7.87 -36.09 10.05
C PRO A 113 6.57 -35.69 10.76
N ALA A 114 5.82 -36.65 11.33
CA ALA A 114 4.63 -36.39 12.12
C ALA A 114 4.94 -35.60 13.41
N GLU A 115 6.03 -35.90 14.12
CA GLU A 115 6.45 -35.14 15.31
C GLU A 115 6.82 -33.70 14.96
N ARG A 116 7.51 -33.50 13.83
CA ARG A 116 7.85 -32.17 13.31
C ARG A 116 6.60 -31.38 12.93
N SER A 117 5.65 -32.01 12.24
CA SER A 117 4.37 -31.41 11.87
C SER A 117 3.59 -30.96 13.11
N GLU A 118 3.45 -31.84 14.10
CA GLU A 118 2.75 -31.56 15.35
C GLU A 118 3.39 -30.39 16.10
N HIS A 119 4.74 -30.34 16.14
CA HIS A 119 5.46 -29.22 16.73
C HIS A 119 5.16 -27.90 16.01
N ILE A 120 5.26 -27.87 14.68
CA ILE A 120 4.99 -26.65 13.90
C ILE A 120 3.56 -26.15 14.16
N ILE A 121 2.56 -27.02 14.05
CA ILE A 121 1.14 -26.67 14.20
C ILE A 121 0.84 -26.16 15.61
N ARG A 122 1.39 -26.80 16.65
CA ARG A 122 1.04 -26.49 18.04
C ARG A 122 1.92 -25.46 18.72
N ARG A 123 3.18 -25.30 18.27
CA ARG A 123 4.18 -24.49 18.97
C ARG A 123 4.67 -23.30 18.17
N MET A 124 4.56 -23.34 16.84
CA MET A 124 5.11 -22.29 15.97
C MET A 124 4.02 -21.47 15.29
N LEU A 125 2.96 -22.08 14.77
CA LEU A 125 1.91 -21.38 14.02
C LEU A 125 0.77 -20.90 14.91
N TYR A 126 0.42 -19.62 14.75
CA TYR A 126 -0.70 -18.97 15.40
C TYR A 126 -1.49 -18.16 14.38
N MET A 127 -2.81 -18.19 14.48
CA MET A 127 -3.73 -17.61 13.53
C MET A 127 -4.86 -16.90 14.25
N VAL A 128 -5.25 -15.74 13.74
CA VAL A 128 -6.50 -15.06 14.10
C VAL A 128 -7.33 -14.91 12.85
N GLU A 129 -8.61 -15.27 12.95
CA GLU A 129 -9.57 -15.13 11.86
C GLU A 129 -10.94 -14.73 12.42
N TYR A 130 -11.60 -13.76 11.79
CA TYR A 130 -12.89 -13.26 12.23
C TYR A 130 -14.05 -14.08 11.65
N ASN A 131 -13.94 -14.51 10.39
CA ASN A 131 -14.99 -15.23 9.68
C ASN A 131 -15.08 -16.70 10.16
N PRO A 132 -16.22 -17.14 10.73
CA PRO A 132 -16.40 -18.51 11.22
C PRO A 132 -16.21 -19.59 10.15
N GLU A 133 -16.56 -19.32 8.89
CA GLU A 133 -16.40 -20.29 7.78
C GLU A 133 -14.92 -20.49 7.43
N SER A 134 -14.18 -19.39 7.34
CA SER A 134 -12.72 -19.39 7.20
C SER A 134 -12.04 -20.13 8.36
N CYS A 135 -12.53 -19.90 9.57
CA CYS A 135 -12.11 -20.62 10.77
C CYS A 135 -12.33 -22.15 10.68
N ALA A 136 -13.51 -22.58 10.28
CA ALA A 136 -13.82 -24.00 10.10
C ALA A 136 -12.87 -24.65 9.08
N ARG A 137 -12.60 -23.95 7.97
CA ARG A 137 -11.63 -24.42 6.97
C ARG A 137 -10.21 -24.54 7.50
N ILE A 138 -9.73 -23.57 8.29
CA ILE A 138 -8.41 -23.67 8.92
C ILE A 138 -8.34 -24.90 9.85
N ARG A 139 -9.40 -25.17 10.61
CA ARG A 139 -9.51 -26.38 11.45
C ARG A 139 -9.50 -27.66 10.62
N GLU A 140 -10.15 -27.67 9.46
CA GLU A 140 -10.06 -28.78 8.51
C GLU A 140 -8.67 -28.99 7.94
N ILE A 141 -7.82 -27.95 7.84
CA ILE A 141 -6.46 -28.02 7.26
C ILE A 141 -5.38 -28.33 8.30
N PHE A 142 -5.52 -27.84 9.53
CA PHE A 142 -4.50 -27.97 10.57
C PHE A 142 -4.95 -28.79 11.79
N GLY A 143 -6.20 -29.21 11.82
CA GLY A 143 -6.80 -29.97 12.92
C GLY A 143 -7.26 -29.08 14.09
N GLU A 144 -7.99 -29.69 15.03
CA GLU A 144 -8.56 -29.03 16.22
C GLU A 144 -7.50 -28.50 17.20
N SER A 145 -6.27 -28.94 17.05
CA SER A 145 -5.13 -28.52 17.86
C SER A 145 -4.43 -27.26 17.37
N ALA A 146 -4.80 -26.73 16.21
CA ALA A 146 -4.21 -25.51 15.69
C ALA A 146 -4.44 -24.33 16.65
N ASN A 147 -3.44 -23.47 16.83
CA ASN A 147 -3.58 -22.24 17.59
C ASN A 147 -4.35 -21.19 16.77
N LEU A 148 -5.63 -21.46 16.55
CA LEU A 148 -6.56 -20.59 15.84
C LEU A 148 -7.52 -19.94 16.82
N LEU A 149 -7.55 -18.62 16.80
CA LEU A 149 -8.59 -17.84 17.45
C LEU A 149 -9.60 -17.35 16.41
N CYS A 150 -10.86 -17.74 16.63
CA CYS A 150 -12.01 -17.26 15.85
C CYS A 150 -12.61 -15.99 16.47
N SER A 151 -11.95 -14.84 16.27
CA SER A 151 -12.39 -13.52 16.74
C SER A 151 -11.68 -12.40 15.98
N SER A 152 -12.02 -11.15 16.28
CA SER A 152 -11.36 -9.98 15.70
C SER A 152 -9.95 -9.78 16.29
N PHE A 153 -8.94 -9.67 15.43
CA PHE A 153 -7.59 -9.26 15.86
C PHE A 153 -7.57 -7.88 16.49
N LEU A 154 -8.54 -7.01 16.15
CA LEU A 154 -8.64 -5.66 16.71
C LEU A 154 -9.48 -5.60 18.00
N ASP A 155 -9.95 -6.74 18.50
CA ASP A 155 -10.65 -6.81 19.79
C ASP A 155 -9.72 -6.37 20.93
N PRO A 156 -10.17 -5.49 21.86
CA PRO A 156 -9.41 -5.11 23.06
C PRO A 156 -9.14 -6.27 24.03
N PHE A 157 -9.93 -7.35 24.01
CA PHE A 157 -9.63 -8.56 24.79
C PHE A 157 -8.54 -9.36 24.09
N ASP A 158 -7.28 -8.98 24.32
CA ASP A 158 -6.13 -9.45 23.56
C ASP A 158 -5.98 -11.00 23.61
N PRO A 159 -6.38 -11.71 22.54
CA PRO A 159 -6.41 -13.17 22.51
C PRO A 159 -5.02 -13.78 22.38
N THR A 160 -4.02 -12.94 22.21
CA THR A 160 -2.60 -13.27 22.19
C THR A 160 -2.03 -13.25 23.61
N THR A 161 -2.80 -13.66 24.61
CA THR A 161 -2.37 -13.71 26.01
C THR A 161 -2.55 -15.14 26.50
N PHE A 162 -1.51 -15.71 27.09
CA PHE A 162 -1.57 -17.04 27.72
C PHE A 162 -2.52 -17.04 28.92
N ALA A 163 -2.92 -18.23 29.38
CA ALA A 163 -3.84 -18.40 30.50
C ALA A 163 -3.37 -17.75 31.82
N ASP A 164 -2.06 -17.55 31.98
CA ASP A 164 -1.44 -16.88 33.14
C ASP A 164 -1.35 -15.34 32.99
N GLY A 165 -1.88 -14.78 31.90
CA GLY A 165 -1.84 -13.34 31.63
C GLY A 165 -0.58 -12.87 30.90
N THR A 166 0.36 -13.77 30.56
CA THR A 166 1.56 -13.42 29.80
C THR A 166 1.21 -13.14 28.33
N PRO A 167 1.58 -11.99 27.75
CA PRO A 167 1.40 -11.76 26.32
C PRO A 167 2.25 -12.73 25.49
N LEU A 168 1.61 -13.44 24.58
CA LEU A 168 2.26 -14.18 23.52
C LEU A 168 2.96 -13.18 22.60
N GLN A 169 4.27 -13.37 22.44
CA GLN A 169 5.09 -12.60 21.52
C GLN A 169 5.48 -13.45 20.32
N PHE A 170 5.59 -12.79 19.17
CA PHE A 170 5.89 -13.40 17.89
C PHE A 170 7.22 -12.93 17.35
N ASP A 171 7.90 -13.80 16.62
CA ASP A 171 9.16 -13.49 15.93
C ASP A 171 8.88 -13.04 14.49
N VAL A 172 7.82 -13.58 13.88
CA VAL A 172 7.39 -13.21 12.53
C VAL A 172 5.88 -13.05 12.50
N ILE A 173 5.40 -11.94 11.94
CA ILE A 173 3.99 -11.72 11.66
C ILE A 173 3.83 -11.55 10.15
N VAL A 174 2.97 -12.34 9.53
CA VAL A 174 2.74 -12.35 8.08
C VAL A 174 1.26 -12.16 7.78
N GLY A 175 0.89 -11.72 6.58
CA GLY A 175 -0.51 -11.74 6.16
C GLY A 175 -0.92 -10.65 5.18
N ASN A 176 -2.21 -10.65 4.85
CA ASN A 176 -2.89 -9.61 4.07
C ASN A 176 -4.05 -9.05 4.91
N PRO A 177 -3.82 -8.00 5.71
CA PRO A 177 -4.87 -7.41 6.54
C PRO A 177 -6.06 -6.91 5.71
N PRO A 178 -7.29 -6.98 6.24
CA PRO A 178 -8.49 -6.59 5.50
C PRO A 178 -8.50 -5.11 5.13
N PHE A 179 -9.09 -4.78 3.97
CA PHE A 179 -9.02 -3.43 3.43
C PHE A 179 -9.90 -2.42 4.20
N ASN A 180 -11.20 -2.71 4.32
CA ASN A 180 -12.19 -1.83 4.95
C ASN A 180 -13.06 -2.60 5.94
N ALA A 181 -13.61 -1.90 6.93
CA ALA A 181 -14.67 -2.44 7.78
C ALA A 181 -15.97 -2.60 6.97
N ASP A 182 -16.78 -3.58 7.36
CA ASP A 182 -18.10 -3.82 6.79
C ASP A 182 -18.96 -2.55 6.87
N GLN A 183 -19.76 -2.32 5.83
CA GLN A 183 -20.73 -1.24 5.82
C GLN A 183 -22.10 -1.78 6.24
N THR A 184 -22.68 -1.20 7.30
CA THR A 184 -24.04 -1.51 7.76
C THR A 184 -25.13 -0.74 7.00
N HIS A 185 -24.78 0.07 5.99
CA HIS A 185 -25.74 0.90 5.25
C HIS A 185 -25.91 0.44 3.81
N GLU A 186 -27.11 -0.02 3.46
CA GLU A 186 -27.50 -0.33 2.09
C GLU A 186 -27.38 0.92 1.19
N GLY A 187 -26.76 0.77 0.01
CA GLY A 187 -26.76 1.78 -1.04
C GLY A 187 -25.54 2.71 -1.13
N LYS A 188 -24.55 2.62 -0.23
CA LYS A 188 -23.26 3.31 -0.41
C LYS A 188 -22.18 2.31 -0.86
N LYS A 189 -21.54 2.57 -2.00
CA LYS A 189 -20.32 1.87 -2.42
C LYS A 189 -19.11 2.71 -1.98
N GLY A 190 -18.44 2.28 -0.92
CA GLY A 190 -17.23 2.94 -0.38
C GLY A 190 -17.50 3.86 0.82
N GLY A 191 -16.54 3.96 1.74
CA GLY A 191 -16.62 4.83 2.93
C GLY A 191 -16.56 4.17 4.32
N GLY A 192 -16.15 2.90 4.44
CA GLY A 192 -15.76 2.32 5.73
C GLY A 192 -14.38 2.82 6.15
N SER A 193 -14.05 2.83 7.45
CA SER A 193 -12.69 3.14 7.89
C SER A 193 -11.74 2.03 7.42
N ASN A 194 -10.58 2.40 6.87
CA ASN A 194 -9.52 1.45 6.53
C ASN A 194 -9.15 0.61 7.77
N LEU A 195 -9.14 -0.71 7.65
CA LEU A 195 -8.79 -1.61 8.76
C LEU A 195 -7.30 -1.92 8.82
N TRP A 196 -6.67 -2.21 7.67
CA TRP A 196 -5.25 -2.53 7.57
C TRP A 196 -4.29 -1.58 8.33
N PRO A 197 -4.51 -0.26 8.46
CA PRO A 197 -3.63 0.61 9.25
C PRO A 197 -3.56 0.17 10.71
N LYS A 198 -4.71 -0.24 11.28
CA LYS A 198 -4.81 -0.69 12.66
C LYS A 198 -4.08 -2.02 12.90
N PHE A 199 -4.04 -2.89 11.88
CA PHE A 199 -3.26 -4.12 11.93
C PHE A 199 -1.77 -3.83 11.98
N VAL A 200 -1.29 -2.92 11.11
CA VAL A 200 0.12 -2.47 11.14
C VAL A 200 0.46 -1.86 12.50
N GLU A 201 -0.39 -0.95 13.00
CA GLU A 201 -0.19 -0.31 14.30
C GLU A 201 -0.17 -1.30 15.47
N LYS A 202 -1.11 -2.25 15.52
CA LYS A 202 -1.18 -3.26 16.58
C LYS A 202 0.03 -4.20 16.53
N SER A 203 0.47 -4.59 15.33
CA SER A 203 1.65 -5.46 15.13
C SER A 203 2.97 -4.76 15.48
N LEU A 204 3.14 -3.47 15.16
CA LEU A 204 4.34 -2.66 15.46
C LEU A 204 4.26 -1.88 16.78
N ARG A 205 3.34 -2.22 17.68
CA ARG A 205 3.13 -1.45 18.91
C ARG A 205 4.31 -1.62 19.90
N ASN A 206 4.82 -0.49 20.41
CA ASN A 206 5.92 -0.42 21.39
C ASN A 206 5.45 -0.13 22.83
N LYS A 207 4.22 -0.52 23.19
CA LYS A 207 3.67 -0.35 24.55
C LYS A 207 3.92 -1.59 25.42
N GLU A 208 3.54 -1.54 26.69
CA GLU A 208 3.71 -2.59 27.73
C GLU A 208 3.35 -4.02 27.27
N ARG A 209 2.51 -4.17 26.24
CA ARG A 209 2.22 -5.44 25.57
C ARG A 209 2.65 -5.39 24.11
N THR A 210 3.95 -5.60 23.91
CA THR A 210 4.57 -5.75 22.60
C THR A 210 4.16 -7.10 21.99
N LEU A 211 3.54 -7.08 20.80
CA LEU A 211 3.11 -8.28 20.09
C LEU A 211 4.28 -8.91 19.30
N LEU A 212 5.00 -8.08 18.54
CA LEU A 212 6.18 -8.48 17.81
C LEU A 212 7.44 -8.24 18.66
N ARG A 213 8.26 -9.27 18.83
CA ARG A 213 9.54 -9.15 19.56
C ARG A 213 10.45 -8.12 18.92
N GLU A 214 11.32 -7.51 19.73
CA GLU A 214 12.46 -6.76 19.21
C GLU A 214 13.25 -7.64 18.24
N GLU A 215 13.76 -7.05 17.16
CA GLU A 215 14.41 -7.74 16.03
C GLU A 215 13.49 -8.69 15.24
N GLY A 216 12.22 -8.83 15.61
CA GLY A 216 11.22 -9.61 14.88
C GLY A 216 10.80 -8.96 13.57
N TYR A 217 10.10 -9.71 12.73
CA TYR A 217 9.74 -9.32 11.36
C TYR A 217 8.23 -9.18 11.15
N ILE A 218 7.83 -8.17 10.36
CA ILE A 218 6.50 -8.08 9.74
C ILE A 218 6.65 -8.19 8.24
N LEU A 219 5.85 -9.04 7.64
CA LEU A 219 5.71 -9.19 6.19
C LEU A 219 4.24 -9.07 5.80
N PHE A 220 3.83 -7.89 5.37
CA PHE A 220 2.44 -7.62 4.99
C PHE A 220 2.31 -7.18 3.54
N VAL A 221 1.12 -7.42 3.00
CA VAL A 221 0.63 -6.83 1.74
C VAL A 221 -0.63 -6.03 2.03
N HIS A 222 -0.69 -4.78 1.56
CA HIS A 222 -1.88 -3.94 1.66
C HIS A 222 -1.80 -2.74 0.70
N PRO A 223 -2.85 -1.91 0.58
CA PRO A 223 -2.84 -0.77 -0.33
C PRO A 223 -1.77 0.30 -0.03
N ALA A 224 -1.35 1.00 -1.08
CA ALA A 224 -0.20 1.92 -1.11
C ALA A 224 -0.39 3.26 -0.34
N LEU A 225 -1.54 3.50 0.28
CA LEU A 225 -1.88 4.82 0.84
C LEU A 225 -0.97 5.26 1.98
N TRP A 226 -0.27 4.34 2.65
CA TRP A 226 0.67 4.64 3.74
C TRP A 226 1.87 5.51 3.29
N ARG A 227 2.20 5.51 2.00
CA ARG A 227 3.30 6.32 1.43
C ARG A 227 2.90 7.74 1.05
N LYS A 228 1.62 8.09 1.14
CA LYS A 228 1.08 9.37 0.68
C LYS A 228 1.48 10.51 1.64
N PRO A 229 1.64 11.77 1.15
CA PRO A 229 1.86 12.92 2.02
C PRO A 229 0.85 12.99 3.18
N PRO A 230 1.29 13.43 4.38
CA PRO A 230 0.47 13.43 5.57
C PRO A 230 -0.75 14.35 5.41
N SER A 231 -1.80 14.08 6.18
CA SER A 231 -2.90 15.02 6.43
C SER A 231 -3.46 14.77 7.81
N ASP A 232 -3.88 15.84 8.46
CA ASP A 232 -4.49 15.87 9.79
C ASP A 232 -5.70 14.93 9.94
N ARG A 233 -6.34 14.53 8.84
CA ARG A 233 -7.57 13.72 8.84
C ARG A 233 -7.39 12.28 8.35
N SER A 234 -6.16 11.87 8.05
CA SER A 234 -5.92 10.53 7.47
C SER A 234 -5.48 9.54 8.53
N ALA A 235 -6.16 8.39 8.62
CA ALA A 235 -5.78 7.26 9.47
C ALA A 235 -4.43 6.61 9.08
N VAL A 236 -3.79 7.06 7.99
CA VAL A 236 -2.50 6.55 7.53
C VAL A 236 -1.36 7.57 7.65
N SER A 237 -1.61 8.77 8.17
CA SER A 237 -0.62 9.86 8.21
C SER A 237 0.60 9.54 9.09
N THR A 238 0.45 8.67 10.07
CA THR A 238 1.52 8.25 10.99
C THR A 238 2.27 7.01 10.50
N LEU A 239 1.72 6.26 9.54
CA LEU A 239 2.24 4.96 9.16
C LEU A 239 3.61 5.04 8.49
N PHE A 240 3.86 6.07 7.68
CA PHE A 240 5.17 6.25 7.06
C PHE A 240 6.27 6.30 8.12
N ASN A 241 6.16 7.21 9.09
CA ASN A 241 7.08 7.31 10.23
C ASN A 241 7.16 6.01 11.03
N LYS A 242 6.01 5.40 11.32
CA LYS A 242 5.93 4.12 12.04
C LYS A 242 6.75 3.03 11.35
N MET A 243 6.65 2.93 10.04
CA MET A 243 7.19 1.83 9.24
C MET A 243 8.63 2.05 8.79
N THR A 244 9.09 3.30 8.67
CA THR A 244 10.43 3.63 8.11
C THR A 244 11.37 4.37 9.06
N HIS A 245 10.88 4.90 10.18
CA HIS A 245 11.69 5.64 11.16
C HIS A 245 11.66 5.01 12.55
N GLU A 246 10.49 4.59 13.03
CA GLU A 246 10.40 3.82 14.28
C GLU A 246 10.81 2.36 14.10
N ASN A 247 10.74 1.86 12.87
CA ASN A 247 11.10 0.51 12.48
C ASN A 247 11.88 0.52 11.18
N HIS A 248 12.72 -0.49 10.95
CA HIS A 248 13.58 -0.58 9.79
C HIS A 248 12.89 -1.40 8.69
N MET A 249 12.52 -0.75 7.60
CA MET A 249 12.05 -1.43 6.40
C MET A 249 13.24 -2.05 5.67
N LEU A 250 13.28 -3.38 5.57
CA LEU A 250 14.33 -4.12 4.85
C LEU A 250 14.04 -4.22 3.35
N TYR A 251 12.77 -4.44 3.01
CA TYR A 251 12.32 -4.62 1.64
C TYR A 251 10.98 -3.94 1.39
N LEU A 252 10.79 -3.37 0.21
CA LEU A 252 9.54 -2.82 -0.28
C LEU A 252 9.38 -3.11 -1.76
N GLU A 253 8.23 -3.64 -2.15
CA GLU A 253 7.83 -3.77 -3.55
C GLU A 253 6.54 -3.01 -3.82
N ILE A 254 6.65 -2.03 -4.72
CA ILE A 254 5.59 -1.09 -5.05
C ILE A 254 4.87 -1.59 -6.31
N HIS A 255 3.56 -1.83 -6.20
CA HIS A 255 2.77 -2.30 -7.32
C HIS A 255 1.79 -1.26 -7.85
N SER A 256 1.64 -1.27 -9.17
CA SER A 256 0.80 -0.36 -9.92
C SER A 256 -0.69 -0.74 -9.87
N LYS A 257 -1.57 0.10 -10.43
CA LYS A 257 -3.00 -0.24 -10.57
C LYS A 257 -3.21 -1.43 -11.52
N PRO A 258 -2.51 -1.51 -12.68
CA PRO A 258 -2.52 -2.72 -13.50
C PRO A 258 -2.16 -3.99 -12.72
N ASP A 259 -1.15 -3.93 -11.85
CA ASP A 259 -0.77 -5.07 -11.00
C ASP A 259 -1.91 -5.46 -10.05
N GLY A 260 -2.47 -4.52 -9.30
CA GLY A 260 -3.61 -4.81 -8.44
C GLY A 260 -4.81 -5.41 -9.18
N LYS A 261 -5.02 -5.00 -10.45
CA LYS A 261 -6.09 -5.56 -11.29
C LYS A 261 -5.77 -6.98 -11.72
N ARG A 262 -4.52 -7.27 -12.08
CA ARG A 262 -4.02 -8.59 -12.45
C ARG A 262 -4.09 -9.56 -11.28
N ASP A 263 -3.60 -9.12 -10.12
CA ASP A 263 -3.29 -9.99 -8.99
C ASP A 263 -4.47 -10.20 -8.05
N PHE A 264 -5.28 -9.15 -7.84
CA PHE A 264 -6.40 -9.15 -6.88
C PHE A 264 -7.75 -8.82 -7.53
N GLY A 265 -7.77 -8.57 -8.84
CA GLY A 265 -8.98 -8.21 -9.58
C GLY A 265 -9.49 -6.79 -9.32
N VAL A 266 -8.75 -5.94 -8.59
CA VAL A 266 -9.16 -4.58 -8.16
C VAL A 266 -8.26 -3.49 -8.74
N GLN A 267 -8.80 -2.31 -9.08
CA GLN A 267 -8.01 -1.20 -9.64
C GLN A 267 -7.35 -0.34 -8.54
N THR A 268 -6.67 -1.00 -7.61
CA THR A 268 -6.02 -0.39 -6.44
C THR A 268 -4.54 -0.73 -6.44
N ARG A 269 -3.66 0.27 -6.25
CA ARG A 269 -2.24 0.05 -6.00
C ARG A 269 -2.04 -0.68 -4.67
N TYR A 270 -1.11 -1.60 -4.62
CA TYR A 270 -0.74 -2.28 -3.38
C TYR A 270 0.78 -2.31 -3.23
N ASP A 271 1.23 -2.49 -2.02
CA ASP A 271 2.63 -2.76 -1.74
C ASP A 271 2.71 -4.01 -0.88
N PHE A 272 3.82 -4.74 -0.98
CA PHE A 272 4.22 -5.63 0.10
C PHE A 272 5.62 -5.25 0.58
N TYR A 273 5.88 -5.51 1.86
CA TYR A 273 7.12 -5.09 2.50
C TYR A 273 7.55 -6.04 3.59
N LEU A 274 8.84 -6.01 3.89
CA LEU A 274 9.43 -6.63 5.07
C LEU A 274 9.96 -5.53 5.99
N ILE A 275 9.47 -5.49 7.22
CA ILE A 275 9.95 -4.60 8.28
C ILE A 275 10.58 -5.44 9.39
N GLN A 276 11.71 -4.99 9.91
CA GLN A 276 12.29 -5.48 11.14
C GLN A 276 12.01 -4.50 12.29
N LYS A 277 11.64 -5.03 13.46
CA LYS A 277 11.31 -4.25 14.64
C LYS A 277 12.56 -3.76 15.37
N ARG A 278 13.13 -2.70 14.83
CA ARG A 278 14.23 -1.92 15.38
C ARG A 278 14.30 -0.59 14.65
N GLN A 279 14.84 0.45 15.27
CA GLN A 279 15.09 1.68 14.55
C GLN A 279 16.20 1.49 13.49
N PRO A 280 16.08 2.11 12.31
CA PRO A 280 17.16 2.17 11.34
C PRO A 280 18.29 3.10 11.81
N ILE A 281 19.51 2.82 11.37
CA ILE A 281 20.68 3.67 11.54
C ILE A 281 20.87 4.50 10.26
N PRO A 282 20.61 5.82 10.30
CA PRO A 282 20.78 6.68 9.14
C PRO A 282 22.19 6.61 8.54
N GLY A 283 22.28 6.53 7.22
CA GLY A 283 23.51 6.40 6.45
C GLY A 283 24.14 4.99 6.45
N SER A 284 23.57 4.02 7.18
CA SER A 284 24.10 2.65 7.26
C SER A 284 23.08 1.59 6.88
N ASP A 285 21.83 1.77 7.33
CA ASP A 285 20.74 0.87 7.02
C ASP A 285 20.03 1.27 5.73
N PHE A 286 19.84 0.33 4.82
CA PHE A 286 19.21 0.56 3.54
C PHE A 286 18.05 -0.40 3.30
N THR A 287 17.00 0.11 2.67
CA THR A 287 15.87 -0.66 2.15
C THR A 287 16.11 -1.01 0.69
N ILE A 288 15.88 -2.26 0.32
CA ILE A 288 15.76 -2.66 -1.09
C ILE A 288 14.35 -2.32 -1.55
N VAL A 289 14.23 -1.39 -2.50
CA VAL A 289 12.95 -0.94 -3.04
C VAL A 289 12.84 -1.33 -4.50
N LYS A 290 11.87 -2.18 -4.84
CA LYS A 290 11.45 -2.40 -6.22
C LYS A 290 10.29 -1.46 -6.53
N ASP A 291 10.52 -0.52 -7.43
CA ASP A 291 9.55 0.52 -7.78
C ASP A 291 8.43 0.00 -8.71
N GLN A 292 7.42 0.85 -8.98
CA GLN A 292 6.29 0.46 -9.83
C GLN A 292 6.66 0.17 -11.29
N GLU A 293 7.84 0.62 -11.74
CA GLU A 293 8.36 0.36 -13.09
C GLU A 293 9.22 -0.92 -13.12
N GLY A 294 9.44 -1.55 -11.95
CA GLY A 294 10.21 -2.78 -11.79
C GLY A 294 11.71 -2.57 -11.57
N TYR A 295 12.18 -1.32 -11.40
CA TYR A 295 13.58 -1.04 -11.09
C TYR A 295 13.85 -1.26 -9.61
N ILE A 296 15.03 -1.81 -9.31
CA ILE A 296 15.48 -2.06 -7.94
C ILE A 296 16.41 -0.92 -7.52
N HIS A 297 16.15 -0.39 -6.32
CA HIS A 297 16.88 0.71 -5.70
C HIS A 297 17.33 0.31 -4.31
N GLN A 298 18.46 0.86 -3.87
CA GLN A 298 18.90 0.80 -2.49
C GLN A 298 18.72 2.19 -1.88
N LEU A 299 17.70 2.35 -1.02
CA LEU A 299 17.34 3.65 -0.45
C LEU A 299 17.50 3.63 1.06
N ASP A 300 18.06 4.70 1.63
CA ASP A 300 17.92 4.95 3.06
C ASP A 300 16.57 5.65 3.31
N LEU A 301 15.55 4.87 3.66
CA LEU A 301 14.22 5.40 3.95
C LEU A 301 14.17 6.23 5.23
N SER A 302 15.19 6.17 6.10
CA SER A 302 15.27 7.04 7.27
C SER A 302 15.53 8.51 6.91
N LEU A 303 16.01 8.78 5.68
CA LEU A 303 16.23 10.12 5.15
C LEU A 303 14.99 10.71 4.43
N TRP A 304 13.97 9.90 4.15
CA TRP A 304 12.70 10.36 3.59
C TRP A 304 11.77 10.73 4.74
N ARG A 305 11.25 11.97 4.82
CA ARG A 305 10.51 12.44 6.01
C ARG A 305 9.01 12.16 6.00
N PHE A 306 8.35 12.30 4.84
CA PHE A 306 6.89 12.50 4.81
C PHE A 306 6.13 11.53 3.90
N PHE A 307 6.77 11.09 2.81
CA PHE A 307 6.14 10.25 1.79
C PHE A 307 7.23 9.61 0.93
N LEU A 308 6.83 8.60 0.16
CA LEU A 308 7.72 7.93 -0.80
C LEU A 308 7.03 7.79 -2.17
N PRO A 309 7.57 8.38 -3.24
CA PRO A 309 7.01 8.24 -4.60
C PRO A 309 6.91 6.78 -5.06
N ASN A 310 6.17 6.54 -6.14
CA ASN A 310 6.06 5.20 -6.73
C ASN A 310 7.29 4.79 -7.57
N HIS A 311 8.09 5.76 -8.03
CA HIS A 311 9.33 5.59 -8.82
C HIS A 311 10.05 6.95 -8.91
N SER A 312 11.12 7.04 -9.72
CA SER A 312 11.85 8.30 -10.01
C SER A 312 12.44 8.99 -8.78
N PHE A 313 12.93 8.21 -7.80
CA PHE A 313 13.46 8.71 -6.53
C PHE A 313 14.56 9.76 -6.70
N GLU A 314 15.56 9.50 -7.56
CA GLU A 314 16.67 10.42 -7.83
C GLU A 314 16.23 11.76 -8.42
N LEU A 315 15.11 11.79 -9.15
CA LEU A 315 14.55 13.02 -9.72
C LEU A 315 13.78 13.83 -8.67
N ILE A 316 13.10 13.13 -7.74
CA ILE A 316 12.17 13.76 -6.79
C ILE A 316 12.86 14.15 -5.49
N GLN A 317 13.73 13.29 -4.95
CA GLN A 317 14.40 13.53 -3.66
C GLN A 317 15.09 14.90 -3.60
N PRO A 318 15.84 15.34 -4.63
CA PRO A 318 16.45 16.65 -4.61
C PRO A 318 15.42 17.78 -4.55
N LEU A 319 14.17 17.61 -4.96
CA LEU A 319 13.17 18.67 -4.92
C LEU A 319 12.62 18.91 -3.51
N LEU A 320 12.85 17.99 -2.57
CA LEU A 320 12.14 17.98 -1.29
C LEU A 320 12.81 18.84 -0.21
N THR A 321 11.98 19.37 0.70
CA THR A 321 12.36 20.05 1.94
C THR A 321 12.01 19.21 3.17
N GLU A 322 12.64 19.53 4.30
CA GLU A 322 12.34 18.90 5.59
C GLU A 322 11.13 19.50 6.33
N GLN A 323 10.60 20.62 5.83
CA GLN A 323 9.49 21.35 6.45
C GLN A 323 8.50 21.80 5.38
N GLU A 324 7.24 21.97 5.77
CA GLU A 324 6.21 22.53 4.90
C GLU A 324 6.56 23.96 4.48
N GLN A 325 6.24 24.28 3.23
CA GLN A 325 6.48 25.57 2.63
C GLN A 325 5.18 26.35 2.48
N ASP A 326 5.21 27.64 2.80
CA ASP A 326 4.06 28.54 2.73
C ASP A 326 3.90 29.21 1.35
N TYR A 327 3.82 28.40 0.30
CA TYR A 327 3.49 28.90 -1.04
C TYR A 327 2.35 28.15 -1.73
N VAL A 328 1.83 27.08 -1.13
CA VAL A 328 0.70 26.36 -1.70
C VAL A 328 -0.60 27.04 -1.30
N ILE A 329 -1.45 27.34 -2.30
CA ILE A 329 -2.77 27.91 -2.13
C ILE A 329 -3.79 26.86 -2.54
N PHE A 330 -4.48 26.28 -1.55
CA PHE A 330 -5.57 25.34 -1.78
C PHE A 330 -6.62 25.48 -0.69
N SER A 331 -7.90 25.45 -1.08
CA SER A 331 -9.01 25.34 -0.12
C SER A 331 -10.19 24.60 -0.72
N ARG A 332 -10.69 23.59 0.00
CA ARG A 332 -11.91 22.88 -0.39
C ARG A 332 -13.17 23.73 -0.21
N SER A 333 -13.18 24.60 0.80
CA SER A 333 -14.41 25.23 1.29
C SER A 333 -14.50 26.72 0.96
N GLN A 334 -13.39 27.46 0.88
CA GLN A 334 -13.42 28.93 0.81
C GLN A 334 -14.32 29.45 -0.31
N PHE A 335 -14.07 28.99 -1.54
CA PHE A 335 -14.94 29.20 -2.70
C PHE A 335 -15.43 27.89 -3.30
N GLY A 336 -15.89 26.97 -2.45
CA GLY A 336 -16.43 25.68 -2.89
C GLY A 336 -17.60 25.85 -3.88
N SER A 337 -17.58 25.15 -5.01
CA SER A 337 -18.64 25.25 -6.02
C SER A 337 -20.01 24.72 -5.54
N ASP A 338 -20.04 24.08 -4.37
CA ASP A 338 -21.23 23.67 -3.62
C ASP A 338 -21.89 24.84 -2.86
N LYS A 339 -21.18 25.95 -2.62
CA LYS A 339 -21.72 27.15 -1.99
C LYS A 339 -22.50 28.03 -2.98
N LYS A 340 -23.67 27.55 -3.40
CA LYS A 340 -24.49 28.18 -4.46
C LYS A 340 -24.87 29.65 -4.22
N THR A 341 -24.91 30.10 -2.97
CA THR A 341 -25.19 31.51 -2.64
C THR A 341 -23.99 32.43 -2.87
N GLN A 342 -22.76 31.90 -2.81
CA GLN A 342 -21.51 32.65 -2.94
C GLN A 342 -20.85 32.43 -4.30
N VAL A 343 -21.11 31.29 -4.94
CA VAL A 343 -20.39 30.81 -6.13
C VAL A 343 -21.38 30.30 -7.18
N GLN A 344 -21.34 30.91 -8.37
CA GLN A 344 -22.20 30.59 -9.52
C GLN A 344 -21.39 30.18 -10.75
N SER A 345 -22.01 29.44 -11.67
CA SER A 345 -21.38 29.05 -12.94
C SER A 345 -21.45 30.15 -14.02
N THR A 346 -22.22 31.21 -13.78
CA THR A 346 -22.43 32.33 -14.71
C THR A 346 -22.18 33.65 -13.97
N GLU A 347 -21.70 34.65 -14.71
CA GLU A 347 -21.52 36.01 -14.22
C GLU A 347 -22.88 36.70 -14.07
N ASP A 348 -23.04 37.51 -13.02
CA ASP A 348 -24.19 38.39 -12.84
C ASP A 348 -23.79 39.67 -12.07
N GLU A 349 -24.76 40.53 -11.76
CA GLU A 349 -24.50 41.80 -11.05
C GLU A 349 -23.91 41.61 -9.64
N THR A 350 -24.10 40.44 -9.04
CA THR A 350 -23.60 40.06 -7.72
C THR A 350 -22.31 39.26 -7.83
N HIS A 351 -22.26 38.25 -8.70
CA HIS A 351 -21.14 37.31 -8.87
C HIS A 351 -20.19 37.79 -9.98
N LYS A 352 -19.22 38.63 -9.61
CA LYS A 352 -18.33 39.33 -10.54
C LYS A 352 -16.86 38.91 -10.44
N PHE A 353 -16.49 38.13 -9.43
CA PHE A 353 -15.09 37.76 -9.19
C PHE A 353 -14.78 36.39 -9.75
N GLN A 354 -13.86 36.31 -10.71
CA GLN A 354 -13.53 35.06 -11.40
C GLN A 354 -12.80 34.07 -10.48
N LEU A 355 -13.26 32.83 -10.52
CA LEU A 355 -12.69 31.68 -9.83
C LEU A 355 -12.29 30.61 -10.83
N ILE A 356 -11.03 30.19 -10.81
CA ILE A 356 -10.58 29.04 -11.61
C ILE A 356 -11.07 27.74 -10.95
N HIS A 357 -11.70 26.87 -11.73
CA HIS A 357 -12.17 25.57 -11.26
C HIS A 357 -11.36 24.40 -11.82
N SER A 358 -10.95 24.47 -13.08
CA SER A 358 -10.09 23.47 -13.71
C SER A 358 -9.43 24.07 -14.95
N THR A 359 -8.33 23.48 -15.39
CA THR A 359 -7.55 23.93 -16.56
C THR A 359 -7.43 22.83 -17.62
N PRO A 360 -8.55 22.43 -18.28
CA PRO A 360 -8.49 21.50 -19.40
C PRO A 360 -7.86 22.15 -20.64
N ILE A 361 -7.57 21.33 -21.65
CA ILE A 361 -6.93 21.77 -22.91
C ILE A 361 -7.77 22.84 -23.65
N ASP A 362 -9.10 22.72 -23.60
CA ASP A 362 -10.03 23.61 -24.31
C ASP A 362 -10.28 24.95 -23.59
N GLY A 363 -9.45 25.28 -22.60
CA GLY A 363 -9.51 26.53 -21.84
C GLY A 363 -10.08 26.36 -20.43
N PRO A 364 -9.81 27.32 -19.52
CA PRO A 364 -10.15 27.17 -18.12
C PRO A 364 -11.65 27.17 -17.87
N ARG A 365 -12.11 26.27 -16.99
CA ARG A 365 -13.47 26.32 -16.46
C ARG A 365 -13.53 27.36 -15.35
N ILE A 366 -14.40 28.34 -15.51
CA ILE A 366 -14.54 29.49 -14.61
C ILE A 366 -15.86 29.42 -13.84
N TYR A 367 -15.79 29.79 -12.57
CA TYR A 367 -16.94 30.13 -11.71
C TYR A 367 -16.84 31.59 -11.29
N TRP A 368 -17.89 32.12 -10.70
CA TRP A 368 -18.00 33.52 -10.32
C TRP A 368 -18.40 33.63 -8.86
N SER A 369 -17.65 34.40 -8.08
CA SER A 369 -17.95 34.69 -6.68
C SER A 369 -18.59 36.05 -6.49
N SER A 370 -19.48 36.14 -5.50
CA SER A 370 -20.04 37.39 -5.02
C SER A 370 -19.11 38.20 -4.11
N THR A 371 -17.98 37.63 -3.68
CA THR A 371 -17.01 38.29 -2.81
C THR A 371 -15.58 37.93 -3.18
N ARG A 372 -14.64 38.83 -2.83
CA ARG A 372 -13.19 38.55 -2.82
C ARG A 372 -12.69 38.13 -1.44
N ASP A 373 -13.56 38.16 -0.43
CA ASP A 373 -13.20 37.82 0.94
C ASP A 373 -12.73 36.35 1.02
N ASP A 374 -11.42 36.22 1.15
CA ASP A 374 -10.67 34.99 1.14
C ASP A 374 -10.08 34.65 2.53
N GLN A 375 -10.50 35.39 3.56
CA GLN A 375 -10.08 35.15 4.94
C GLN A 375 -10.88 33.97 5.55
N PRO A 376 -10.26 33.08 6.37
CA PRO A 376 -8.95 33.23 7.02
C PRO A 376 -7.86 32.20 6.63
N ILE A 377 -8.03 31.40 5.56
CA ILE A 377 -7.16 30.21 5.35
C ILE A 377 -5.98 30.46 4.40
N ALA A 378 -6.24 30.98 3.19
CA ALA A 378 -5.18 31.31 2.25
C ALA A 378 -5.62 32.44 1.31
N PRO A 379 -4.90 33.57 1.24
CA PRO A 379 -5.25 34.65 0.33
C PRO A 379 -5.10 34.15 -1.11
N MET A 380 -6.18 34.27 -1.88
CA MET A 380 -6.24 33.89 -3.28
C MET A 380 -6.23 35.11 -4.17
N PHE A 381 -6.93 36.18 -3.81
CA PHE A 381 -6.98 37.40 -4.60
C PHE A 381 -5.83 38.34 -4.22
N GLY A 382 -5.29 39.07 -5.19
CA GLY A 382 -4.14 39.97 -5.00
C GLY A 382 -2.80 39.27 -4.76
N VAL A 383 -2.77 37.93 -4.86
CA VAL A 383 -1.56 37.13 -4.70
C VAL A 383 -1.09 36.60 -6.06
N PRO A 384 0.09 37.01 -6.55
CA PRO A 384 0.69 36.45 -7.76
C PRO A 384 0.94 34.95 -7.64
N LYS A 385 0.48 34.17 -8.62
CA LYS A 385 0.51 32.70 -8.56
C LYS A 385 0.44 32.03 -9.93
N VAL A 386 0.87 30.78 -9.98
CA VAL A 386 0.49 29.85 -11.07
C VAL A 386 -0.69 28.99 -10.61
N ILE A 387 -1.63 28.70 -11.51
CA ILE A 387 -2.87 27.95 -11.19
C ILE A 387 -3.03 26.77 -12.14
N PHE A 388 -3.39 25.61 -11.63
CA PHE A 388 -3.69 24.41 -12.41
C PHE A 388 -4.78 23.55 -11.77
N GLY A 389 -5.43 22.71 -12.59
CA GLY A 389 -6.49 21.81 -12.14
C GLY A 389 -5.96 20.59 -11.37
N GLU A 390 -6.74 20.12 -10.41
CA GLU A 390 -6.41 18.92 -9.62
C GLU A 390 -6.50 17.60 -10.41
N SER A 391 -7.14 17.60 -11.58
CA SER A 391 -7.30 16.43 -12.45
C SER A 391 -6.13 16.23 -13.42
N GLY A 392 -5.20 17.18 -13.51
CA GLY A 392 -4.08 17.17 -14.43
C GLY A 392 -3.58 18.58 -14.73
N ILE A 393 -2.31 18.67 -15.11
CA ILE A 393 -1.66 19.94 -15.49
C ILE A 393 -1.58 20.01 -17.01
N ASN A 394 -2.56 20.64 -17.65
CA ASN A 394 -2.59 20.81 -19.10
C ASN A 394 -2.22 22.23 -19.53
N ASP A 395 -2.90 23.24 -18.98
CA ASP A 395 -2.63 24.66 -19.22
C ASP A 395 -2.54 25.41 -17.90
N VAL A 396 -1.33 25.70 -17.46
CA VAL A 396 -1.08 26.42 -16.22
C VAL A 396 -1.37 27.91 -16.43
N ILE A 397 -2.30 28.48 -15.67
CA ILE A 397 -2.58 29.91 -15.75
C ILE A 397 -1.49 30.66 -14.98
N LEU A 398 -0.87 31.63 -15.63
CA LEU A 398 0.04 32.58 -15.01
C LEU A 398 -0.74 33.82 -14.55
N ASP A 399 -1.03 33.90 -13.25
CA ASP A 399 -1.78 35.00 -12.63
C ASP A 399 -0.83 35.97 -11.92
N GLN A 400 -0.18 36.84 -12.68
CA GLN A 400 0.84 37.77 -12.14
C GLN A 400 0.26 38.86 -11.25
N GLU A 401 -1.00 39.23 -11.46
CA GLU A 401 -1.66 40.31 -10.71
C GLU A 401 -2.51 39.79 -9.53
N GLY A 402 -2.62 38.46 -9.39
CA GLY A 402 -3.52 37.87 -8.39
C GLY A 402 -4.99 38.10 -8.70
N LYS A 403 -5.36 38.21 -9.98
CA LYS A 403 -6.72 38.51 -10.42
C LYS A 403 -7.72 37.44 -10.02
N TYR A 404 -7.30 36.18 -9.96
CA TYR A 404 -8.20 35.04 -9.83
C TYR A 404 -8.25 34.47 -8.42
N GLY A 405 -9.45 34.11 -7.98
CA GLY A 405 -9.67 33.15 -6.92
C GLY A 405 -9.70 31.72 -7.47
N MET A 406 -9.86 30.73 -6.59
CA MET A 406 -9.89 29.31 -6.97
C MET A 406 -10.99 28.58 -6.21
N THR A 407 -11.68 27.68 -6.89
CA THR A 407 -12.58 26.71 -6.24
C THR A 407 -11.79 25.47 -5.81
N GLN A 408 -12.47 24.49 -5.20
CA GLN A 408 -11.85 23.23 -4.74
C GLN A 408 -11.23 22.36 -5.83
N GLY A 409 -11.46 22.67 -7.12
CA GLY A 409 -10.93 21.92 -8.27
C GLY A 409 -9.56 22.39 -8.76
N ALA A 410 -9.04 23.49 -8.20
CA ALA A 410 -7.79 24.10 -8.63
C ALA A 410 -6.79 24.21 -7.47
N ILE A 411 -5.50 24.20 -7.83
CA ILE A 411 -4.36 24.37 -6.93
C ILE A 411 -3.58 25.58 -7.43
N GLY A 412 -3.19 26.47 -6.51
CA GLY A 412 -2.32 27.59 -6.80
C GLY A 412 -0.97 27.44 -6.11
N LEU A 413 0.10 27.91 -6.75
CA LEU A 413 1.41 28.08 -6.12
C LEU A 413 1.80 29.55 -6.21
N LYS A 414 2.04 30.21 -5.06
CA LYS A 414 2.51 31.60 -5.00
C LYS A 414 3.79 31.73 -5.83
N ILE A 415 3.92 32.82 -6.56
CA ILE A 415 5.17 33.18 -7.23
C ILE A 415 5.97 34.03 -6.23
N PRO A 416 7.10 33.53 -5.69
CA PRO A 416 7.87 34.26 -4.69
C PRO A 416 8.32 35.63 -5.18
N ASN A 417 8.92 35.68 -6.38
CA ASN A 417 9.42 36.91 -6.99
C ASN A 417 8.72 37.15 -8.35
N PRO A 418 7.52 37.77 -8.36
CA PRO A 418 6.73 37.93 -9.59
C PRO A 418 7.38 38.84 -10.64
N ILE A 419 8.32 39.70 -10.23
CA ILE A 419 9.02 40.64 -11.10
C ILE A 419 10.23 39.99 -11.80
N ASP A 420 10.83 38.95 -11.21
CA ASP A 420 12.08 38.35 -11.67
C ASP A 420 11.90 37.28 -12.76
N GLY A 421 10.69 37.17 -13.34
CA GLY A 421 10.40 36.20 -14.40
C GLY A 421 10.25 34.76 -13.90
N GLU A 422 10.10 34.53 -12.58
CA GLU A 422 9.91 33.19 -12.02
C GLU A 422 8.60 32.55 -12.49
N GLY A 423 7.52 33.32 -12.61
CA GLY A 423 6.21 32.82 -13.03
C GLY A 423 6.21 32.06 -14.35
N PRO A 424 6.77 32.63 -15.44
CA PRO A 424 6.98 31.92 -16.70
C PRO A 424 7.80 30.62 -16.56
N LEU A 425 8.85 30.61 -15.74
CA LEU A 425 9.67 29.41 -15.49
C LEU A 425 8.89 28.33 -14.73
N MET A 426 8.08 28.72 -13.74
CA MET A 426 7.18 27.81 -13.03
C MET A 426 6.16 27.20 -13.98
N LYS A 427 5.49 28.00 -14.82
CA LYS A 427 4.56 27.50 -15.87
C LYS A 427 5.27 26.50 -16.78
N GLN A 428 6.42 26.87 -17.34
CA GLN A 428 7.19 26.02 -18.23
C GLN A 428 7.61 24.70 -17.56
N SER A 429 8.02 24.75 -16.28
CA SER A 429 8.37 23.57 -15.49
C SER A 429 7.18 22.64 -15.31
N LEU A 430 6.05 23.16 -14.84
CA LEU A 430 4.84 22.40 -14.53
C LEU A 430 4.24 21.73 -15.78
N GLU A 431 4.38 22.34 -16.95
CA GLU A 431 3.92 21.81 -18.24
C GLU A 431 4.92 20.87 -18.93
N SER A 432 6.10 20.65 -18.31
CA SER A 432 7.15 19.83 -18.90
C SER A 432 6.87 18.32 -18.79
N ALA A 433 7.41 17.54 -19.73
CA ALA A 433 7.38 16.08 -19.66
C ALA A 433 8.08 15.53 -18.40
N VAL A 434 9.10 16.23 -17.90
CA VAL A 434 9.79 15.87 -16.65
C VAL A 434 8.84 16.00 -15.47
N PHE A 435 8.05 17.09 -15.40
CA PHE A 435 7.07 17.25 -14.34
C PHE A 435 5.91 16.26 -14.44
N ASN A 436 5.46 15.93 -15.65
CA ASN A 436 4.47 14.87 -15.85
C ASN A 436 4.95 13.51 -15.30
N ARG A 437 6.25 13.19 -15.44
CA ARG A 437 6.84 12.00 -14.81
C ARG A 437 6.83 12.08 -13.28
N ILE A 438 7.09 13.26 -12.71
CA ILE A 438 7.00 13.49 -11.25
C ILE A 438 5.55 13.33 -10.77
N LEU A 439 4.56 13.85 -11.51
CA LEU A 439 3.14 13.70 -11.16
C LEU A 439 2.69 12.24 -11.18
N ASP A 440 3.11 11.45 -12.17
CA ASP A 440 2.82 10.01 -12.21
C ASP A 440 3.43 9.29 -11.01
N ALA A 441 4.70 9.59 -10.70
CA ALA A 441 5.39 9.03 -9.54
C ALA A 441 4.69 9.38 -8.22
N MET A 442 4.09 10.56 -8.13
CA MET A 442 3.40 11.06 -6.94
C MET A 442 1.89 10.75 -6.93
N SER A 443 1.42 9.87 -7.83
CA SER A 443 0.02 9.46 -7.91
C SER A 443 -0.33 8.33 -6.93
N PHE A 444 -0.66 8.70 -5.69
CA PHE A 444 -1.01 7.77 -4.61
C PHE A 444 -2.46 7.25 -4.66
N SER A 445 -3.38 7.98 -5.31
CA SER A 445 -4.79 7.58 -5.42
C SER A 445 -5.38 7.81 -6.82
N ASN A 446 -6.62 7.36 -7.03
CA ASN A 446 -7.30 7.43 -8.33
C ASN A 446 -7.93 8.78 -8.64
N PHE A 447 -7.87 9.76 -7.74
CA PHE A 447 -8.82 10.87 -7.78
C PHE A 447 -8.22 12.17 -8.31
N ARG A 448 -7.15 12.65 -7.68
CA ARG A 448 -6.65 14.02 -7.87
C ARG A 448 -5.15 14.07 -7.60
N ILE A 449 -4.48 15.05 -8.21
CA ILE A 449 -3.17 15.53 -7.76
C ILE A 449 -3.30 15.88 -6.28
N ASP A 450 -2.42 15.31 -5.46
CA ASP A 450 -2.40 15.62 -4.04
C ASP A 450 -1.59 16.89 -3.81
N TRP A 451 -2.29 18.03 -3.67
CA TRP A 451 -1.66 19.34 -3.48
C TRP A 451 -0.64 19.38 -2.33
N ARG A 452 -0.77 18.49 -1.34
CA ARG A 452 0.14 18.41 -0.19
C ARG A 452 1.55 17.98 -0.56
N MET A 453 1.77 17.35 -1.72
CA MET A 453 3.13 17.09 -2.20
C MET A 453 3.92 18.38 -2.41
N PHE A 454 3.25 19.45 -2.85
CA PHE A 454 3.88 20.74 -3.11
C PHE A 454 4.27 21.47 -1.83
N LEU A 455 3.67 21.13 -0.67
CA LEU A 455 4.10 21.68 0.62
C LEU A 455 5.55 21.33 0.93
N TYR A 456 6.06 20.24 0.36
CA TYR A 456 7.41 19.76 0.65
C TYR A 456 8.37 19.99 -0.51
N PHE A 457 7.99 20.71 -1.55
CA PHE A 457 8.91 21.08 -2.63
C PHE A 457 9.67 22.35 -2.23
N ARG A 458 10.96 22.43 -2.54
CA ARG A 458 11.71 23.68 -2.40
C ARG A 458 11.02 24.79 -3.19
N PRO A 459 11.01 26.05 -2.73
CA PRO A 459 10.40 27.16 -3.48
C PRO A 459 10.92 27.32 -4.92
N ASP A 460 12.16 26.91 -5.20
CA ASP A 460 12.78 26.98 -6.52
C ASP A 460 12.89 25.64 -7.26
N PHE A 461 12.09 24.63 -6.88
CA PHE A 461 12.04 23.28 -7.48
C PHE A 461 11.96 23.28 -9.02
N TYR A 462 11.34 24.31 -9.60
CA TYR A 462 11.17 24.47 -11.04
C TYR A 462 12.50 24.59 -11.80
N LYS A 463 13.57 25.08 -11.16
CA LYS A 463 14.90 25.20 -11.79
C LYS A 463 15.49 23.83 -12.12
N ASP A 464 15.48 22.91 -11.16
CA ASP A 464 15.98 21.54 -11.33
C ASP A 464 15.20 20.78 -12.41
N ILE A 465 13.88 20.97 -12.46
CA ILE A 465 13.03 20.36 -13.49
C ILE A 465 13.39 20.86 -14.89
N LEU A 466 13.58 22.17 -15.03
CA LEU A 466 13.94 22.78 -16.32
C LEU A 466 15.33 22.34 -16.77
N ASP A 467 16.29 22.20 -15.86
CA ASP A 467 17.63 21.73 -16.18
C ASP A 467 17.64 20.25 -16.61
N ASN A 468 16.85 19.41 -15.94
CA ASN A 468 16.61 18.04 -16.39
C ASN A 468 15.92 17.98 -17.77
N ALA A 469 14.97 18.87 -18.04
CA ALA A 469 14.28 18.93 -19.34
C ALA A 469 15.23 19.32 -20.48
N LYS A 470 16.18 20.24 -20.24
CA LYS A 470 17.24 20.57 -21.19
C LYS A 470 18.17 19.37 -21.45
N PHE A 471 18.53 18.62 -20.40
CA PHE A 471 19.40 17.45 -20.53
C PHE A 471 18.76 16.33 -21.38
N GLN A 472 17.45 16.09 -21.24
CA GLN A 472 16.73 15.12 -22.08
C GLN A 472 16.70 15.53 -23.56
N ARG A 473 16.51 16.83 -23.85
CA ARG A 473 16.48 17.36 -25.23
C ARG A 473 17.83 17.30 -25.95
N THR A 474 18.94 17.40 -25.22
CA THR A 474 20.31 17.39 -25.80
C THR A 474 20.86 15.99 -26.09
N GLY A 475 20.06 14.91 -25.88
CA GLY A 475 20.41 13.54 -26.25
C GLY A 475 21.46 12.86 -25.35
N ARG A 476 22.04 13.57 -24.38
CA ARG A 476 23.01 13.01 -23.42
C ARG A 476 22.36 12.09 -22.36
N GLY A 477 21.04 12.12 -22.22
CA GLY A 477 20.28 11.28 -21.27
C GLY A 477 19.89 9.88 -21.74
N LYS A 478 20.14 9.50 -23.00
CA LYS A 478 19.76 8.16 -23.51
C LYS A 478 20.61 7.00 -22.96
N ASN A 479 21.69 7.28 -22.22
CA ASN A 479 22.67 6.27 -21.79
C ASN A 479 22.69 5.95 -20.29
N ARG A 480 21.79 6.50 -19.47
CA ARG A 480 21.57 5.96 -18.12
C ARG A 480 20.44 4.94 -18.16
N LYS A 481 20.73 3.75 -18.69
CA LYS A 481 20.06 2.56 -18.15
C LYS A 481 20.52 2.49 -16.70
N ALA A 482 19.56 2.44 -15.77
CA ALA A 482 19.84 2.05 -14.40
C ALA A 482 20.75 0.82 -14.44
N VAL A 483 21.91 0.92 -13.79
CA VAL A 483 22.75 -0.25 -13.59
C VAL A 483 21.91 -1.18 -12.72
N SER A 484 21.39 -2.25 -13.33
CA SER A 484 20.85 -3.37 -12.58
C SER A 484 22.00 -3.93 -11.74
N ILE A 485 21.94 -3.75 -10.43
CA ILE A 485 22.76 -4.49 -9.48
C ILE A 485 22.01 -5.77 -9.16
#